data_AF-A0A2V6ESH2-F1
#
_entry.id   AF-A0A2V6ESH2-F1
#
_cell.length_a   1.000
_cell.length_b   1.000
_cell.length_c   1.000
_cell.angle_alpha   90.00
_cell.angle_beta   90.00
_cell.angle_gamma   90.00
#
_symmetry.space_group_name_H-M   'P 1'
#
loop_
_entity.id
_entity.type
_entity.pdbx_description
1 polymer ?
#
loop_
_entity_poly.entity_id
_entity_poly.type
_entity_poly.pdbx_seq_one_letter_code
_entity_poly.pdbx_strand_id
1 'polypeptide(L)'
;MDKISSKKAGNSDSVNSVDSVENNGSAPRTLPNSKKIYVTGKIHVDLRAPFREIALAPTKTMSGEIEVNEPVRVYDTSGPWGDPNVDVDVTRGLPSLRAKWIRDRGDVEEIDGRAVRPQDNGYLSEKHAAERNGQKSDVRFQRSAKNKALRAKLGKCVTQLAYARQGIITPEMEFIAIRENGKLWGAQAASLSSEAASFAANDLRKQPPGESFGANIPGEITPEFVRAEVARGRAIIPANINHPESEPMIIGRNFLVKINANIGNSAVASSIEEEVEKMRWATKWGADTVMDLSTGKNIHATREWIIRNSPVLIGTVPIYQALEKVGGRAEE
;
A
#
# COMPACT_ATOMS: atom_id res chain seq x y z
N MET A 1 35.56 -72.85 -12.45
CA MET A 1 36.73 -72.25 -11.79
C MET A 1 36.23 -71.01 -11.07
N ASP A 2 36.25 -71.09 -9.73
CA ASP A 2 36.18 -70.05 -8.68
C ASP A 2 34.99 -69.05 -8.75
N LYS A 3 33.83 -69.21 -8.09
CA LYS A 3 33.39 -69.54 -6.70
C LYS A 3 33.59 -68.42 -5.65
N ILE A 4 32.45 -68.01 -5.05
CA ILE A 4 32.22 -67.52 -3.66
C ILE A 4 32.42 -65.99 -3.44
N SER A 5 31.59 -65.19 -2.76
CA SER A 5 30.60 -65.41 -1.68
C SER A 5 29.48 -64.36 -1.65
N SER A 6 28.35 -64.81 -1.13
CA SER A 6 27.23 -64.04 -0.58
C SER A 6 27.57 -63.26 0.71
N LYS A 7 26.77 -62.20 0.99
CA LYS A 7 26.11 -62.00 2.30
C LYS A 7 24.95 -60.98 2.20
N LYS A 8 23.79 -61.41 2.69
CA LYS A 8 22.56 -60.64 2.93
C LYS A 8 22.72 -59.73 4.17
N ALA A 9 22.02 -58.60 4.18
CA ALA A 9 21.21 -58.14 5.32
C ALA A 9 20.25 -57.03 4.84
N GLY A 10 18.96 -57.17 5.14
CA GLY A 10 17.97 -56.13 4.87
C GLY A 10 18.05 -55.03 5.91
N ASN A 11 17.50 -53.86 5.56
CA ASN A 11 16.77 -53.06 6.53
C ASN A 11 15.69 -52.26 5.80
N SER A 12 14.48 -52.32 6.33
CA SER A 12 13.46 -51.29 6.16
C SER A 12 14.03 -49.95 6.64
N ASP A 13 13.53 -48.83 6.10
CA ASP A 13 12.95 -47.75 6.90
C ASP A 13 12.75 -46.48 6.06
N SER A 14 11.48 -46.07 6.02
CA SER A 14 10.94 -44.71 6.09
C SER A 14 11.72 -43.55 5.45
N VAL A 15 11.10 -42.99 4.40
CA VAL A 15 10.59 -41.60 4.34
C VAL A 15 11.07 -40.69 5.48
N ASN A 16 11.98 -39.76 5.17
CA ASN A 16 12.00 -38.35 5.58
C ASN A 16 13.39 -37.75 5.35
N SER A 17 13.58 -37.06 4.24
CA SER A 17 14.52 -35.94 4.17
C SER A 17 13.75 -34.74 3.65
N VAL A 18 13.58 -33.78 4.56
CA VAL A 18 13.00 -32.47 4.32
C VAL A 18 13.99 -31.73 3.42
N ASP A 19 13.83 -31.87 2.12
CA ASP A 19 14.54 -31.02 1.17
C ASP A 19 13.98 -29.60 1.32
N SER A 20 14.84 -28.78 1.92
CA SER A 20 14.76 -27.33 2.00
C SER A 20 14.25 -26.75 0.69
N VAL A 21 13.05 -26.18 0.74
CA VAL A 21 12.48 -25.40 -0.35
C VAL A 21 13.47 -24.31 -0.74
N GLU A 22 14.10 -24.49 -1.89
CA GLU A 22 14.86 -23.45 -2.56
C GLU A 22 13.96 -22.23 -2.72
N ASN A 23 14.45 -21.13 -2.16
CA ASN A 23 13.85 -19.80 -2.21
C ASN A 23 13.89 -19.33 -3.67
N ASN A 24 12.93 -19.77 -4.48
CA ASN A 24 12.79 -19.39 -5.88
C ASN A 24 12.45 -17.90 -5.98
N GLY A 25 13.52 -17.09 -6.04
CA GLY A 25 13.58 -15.77 -6.68
C GLY A 25 12.49 -14.78 -6.32
N SER A 26 12.44 -14.31 -5.06
CA SER A 26 11.73 -13.06 -4.78
C SER A 26 12.38 -11.95 -5.61
N ALA A 27 11.63 -11.32 -6.52
CA ALA A 27 12.13 -10.18 -7.28
C ALA A 27 12.78 -9.16 -6.32
N PRO A 28 13.89 -8.49 -6.72
CA PRO A 28 14.61 -7.58 -5.83
C PRO A 28 13.65 -6.58 -5.20
N ARG A 29 13.66 -6.48 -3.86
CA ARG A 29 12.76 -5.61 -3.08
C ARG A 29 12.86 -4.15 -3.54
N THR A 30 14.07 -3.73 -3.92
CA THR A 30 14.37 -2.41 -4.43
C THR A 30 14.35 -2.37 -5.95
N LEU A 31 13.84 -1.28 -6.51
CA LEU A 31 13.99 -0.99 -7.93
C LEU A 31 15.46 -0.63 -8.24
N PRO A 32 15.99 -0.96 -9.44
CA PRO A 32 17.37 -0.65 -9.80
C PRO A 32 17.71 0.84 -9.63
N ASN A 33 18.95 1.12 -9.19
CA ASN A 33 19.48 2.47 -8.97
C ASN A 33 18.59 3.39 -8.13
N SER A 34 17.72 2.80 -7.31
CA SER A 34 16.73 3.54 -6.55
C SER A 34 16.88 3.33 -5.05
N LYS A 35 16.66 4.39 -4.28
CA LYS A 35 16.64 4.37 -2.82
C LYS A 35 15.34 4.94 -2.29
N LYS A 36 14.76 4.27 -1.28
CA LYS A 36 13.64 4.80 -0.51
C LYS A 36 14.14 5.94 0.39
N ILE A 37 13.44 7.06 0.38
CA ILE A 37 13.70 8.20 1.25
C ILE A 37 12.40 8.69 1.86
N TYR A 38 12.51 9.43 2.97
CA TYR A 38 11.37 9.98 3.68
C TYR A 38 11.56 11.47 3.92
N VAL A 39 10.51 12.24 3.68
CA VAL A 39 10.48 13.66 4.02
C VAL A 39 9.64 13.85 5.27
N THR A 40 10.19 14.61 6.22
CA THR A 40 9.56 14.85 7.52
C THR A 40 8.53 15.96 7.44
N GLY A 41 7.42 15.81 8.17
CA GLY A 41 6.40 16.86 8.33
C GLY A 41 6.91 18.09 9.08
N LYS A 42 6.30 19.24 8.80
CA LYS A 42 6.57 20.52 9.47
C LYS A 42 5.61 20.76 10.64
N ILE A 43 4.34 20.42 10.45
CA ILE A 43 3.26 20.52 11.46
C ILE A 43 3.32 19.29 12.38
N HIS A 44 3.39 18.10 11.79
CA HIS A 44 3.51 16.83 12.50
C HIS A 44 4.92 16.27 12.35
N VAL A 45 5.80 16.53 13.32
CA VAL A 45 7.23 16.17 13.28
C VAL A 45 7.52 14.67 13.21
N ASP A 46 6.56 13.83 13.60
CA ASP A 46 6.68 12.36 13.52
C ASP A 46 6.31 11.82 12.13
N LEU A 47 5.74 12.66 11.27
CA LEU A 47 5.28 12.27 9.94
C LEU A 47 6.47 12.03 9.01
N ARG A 48 6.43 10.95 8.23
CA ARG A 48 7.44 10.58 7.25
C ARG A 48 6.77 10.22 5.93
N ALA A 49 6.77 11.12 4.95
CA ALA A 49 6.19 10.84 3.64
C ALA A 49 7.24 10.18 2.71
N PRO A 50 6.92 9.03 2.10
CA PRO A 50 7.87 8.26 1.31
C PRO A 50 8.03 8.81 -0.12
N PHE A 51 9.25 8.74 -0.61
CA PHE A 51 9.61 8.89 -2.01
C PHE A 51 10.65 7.87 -2.41
N ARG A 52 10.90 7.81 -3.71
CA ARG A 52 12.03 7.08 -4.27
C ARG A 52 12.95 8.05 -4.99
N GLU A 53 14.24 7.97 -4.72
CA GLU A 53 15.27 8.72 -5.44
C GLU A 53 16.04 7.79 -6.37
N ILE A 54 16.17 8.21 -7.62
CA ILE A 54 16.88 7.49 -8.67
C ILE A 54 18.23 8.18 -8.88
N ALA A 55 19.31 7.46 -8.64
CA ALA A 55 20.66 7.97 -8.88
C ALA A 55 20.91 8.11 -10.39
N LEU A 56 21.46 9.25 -10.79
CA LEU A 56 21.85 9.51 -12.17
C LEU A 56 23.36 9.30 -12.33
N ALA A 57 23.77 8.75 -13.47
CA ALA A 57 25.19 8.66 -13.81
C ALA A 57 25.76 10.09 -13.99
N PRO A 58 27.00 10.38 -13.56
CA PRO A 58 27.63 11.68 -13.81
C PRO A 58 27.73 12.01 -15.30
N THR A 59 27.56 13.28 -15.65
CA THR A 59 27.74 13.77 -17.03
C THR A 59 29.21 14.08 -17.26
N LYS A 60 29.78 13.56 -18.36
CA LYS A 60 31.12 13.98 -18.81
C LYS A 60 30.96 15.08 -19.87
N THR A 61 31.43 16.28 -19.56
CA THR A 61 31.33 17.43 -20.47
C THR A 61 32.34 17.30 -21.61
N MET A 62 32.18 18.11 -22.66
CA MET A 62 33.11 18.16 -23.79
C MET A 62 34.52 18.61 -23.39
N SER A 63 34.68 19.34 -22.27
CA SER A 63 35.97 19.72 -21.69
C SER A 63 36.63 18.59 -20.90
N GLY A 64 35.95 17.45 -20.72
CA GLY A 64 36.44 16.31 -19.94
C GLY A 64 36.15 16.40 -18.45
N GLU A 65 35.47 17.45 -17.99
CA GLU A 65 35.02 17.60 -16.60
C GLU A 65 33.86 16.64 -16.29
N ILE A 66 33.76 16.23 -15.03
CA ILE A 66 32.70 15.35 -14.54
C ILE A 66 31.73 16.19 -13.71
N GLU A 67 30.50 16.29 -14.17
CA GLU A 67 29.39 16.92 -13.46
C GLU A 67 28.55 15.83 -12.78
N VAL A 68 28.39 15.94 -11.45
CA VAL A 68 27.55 15.03 -10.69
C VAL A 68 26.10 15.47 -10.83
N ASN A 69 25.26 14.57 -11.35
CA ASN A 69 23.83 14.82 -11.50
C ASN A 69 23.08 14.52 -10.20
N GLU A 70 22.25 15.47 -9.77
CA GLU A 70 21.35 15.27 -8.62
C GLU A 70 20.35 14.14 -8.88
N PRO A 71 19.99 13.34 -7.86
CA PRO A 71 19.06 12.24 -8.03
C PRO A 71 17.65 12.74 -8.37
N VAL A 72 16.94 11.97 -9.18
CA VAL A 72 15.54 12.27 -9.53
C VAL A 72 14.63 11.66 -8.49
N ARG A 73 13.91 12.53 -7.77
CA ARG A 73 12.87 12.12 -6.84
C ARG A 73 11.56 11.84 -7.56
N VAL A 74 10.98 10.67 -7.30
CA VAL A 74 9.70 10.24 -7.86
C VAL A 74 8.74 9.81 -6.76
N TYR A 75 7.44 9.91 -7.08
CA TYR A 75 6.38 9.37 -6.24
C TYR A 75 6.53 7.85 -6.12
N ASP A 76 6.25 7.31 -4.94
CA ASP A 76 6.45 5.89 -4.65
C ASP A 76 5.30 5.34 -3.80
N THR A 77 4.65 4.29 -4.31
CA THR A 77 3.50 3.61 -3.69
C THR A 77 3.85 2.23 -3.15
N SER A 78 5.10 1.78 -3.28
CA SER A 78 5.56 0.46 -2.83
C SER A 78 5.48 0.26 -1.30
N GLY A 79 5.32 1.35 -0.55
CA GLY A 79 5.25 1.33 0.91
C GLY A 79 6.51 0.76 1.57
N PRO A 80 6.37 0.18 2.78
CA PRO A 80 7.48 -0.46 3.49
C PRO A 80 8.05 -1.70 2.77
N TRP A 81 7.32 -2.32 1.84
CA TRP A 81 7.83 -3.45 1.05
C TRP A 81 9.01 -3.09 0.15
N GLY A 82 9.10 -1.82 -0.26
CA GLY A 82 10.19 -1.28 -1.07
C GLY A 82 11.36 -0.72 -0.25
N ASP A 83 11.28 -0.72 1.08
CA ASP A 83 12.35 -0.25 1.96
C ASP A 83 13.17 -1.43 2.51
N PRO A 84 14.46 -1.58 2.14
CA PRO A 84 15.30 -2.65 2.65
C PRO A 84 15.59 -2.53 4.15
N ASN A 85 15.35 -1.37 4.78
CA ASN A 85 15.62 -1.13 6.20
C ASN A 85 14.43 -1.47 7.10
N VAL A 86 13.27 -1.80 6.54
CA VAL A 86 12.08 -2.17 7.31
C VAL A 86 11.90 -3.68 7.26
N ASP A 87 11.91 -4.31 8.44
CA ASP A 87 11.56 -5.72 8.56
C ASP A 87 10.05 -5.90 8.36
N VAL A 88 9.68 -6.49 7.24
CA VAL A 88 8.30 -6.74 6.82
C VAL A 88 8.06 -8.23 6.62
N ASP A 89 6.94 -8.69 7.15
CA ASP A 89 6.52 -10.08 7.13
C ASP A 89 5.02 -10.15 6.88
N VAL A 90 4.65 -10.89 5.85
CA VAL A 90 3.28 -11.01 5.38
C VAL A 90 2.35 -11.52 6.48
N THR A 91 2.85 -12.35 7.39
CA THR A 91 2.08 -12.93 8.51
C THR A 91 1.84 -11.94 9.66
N ARG A 92 2.73 -10.95 9.83
CA ARG A 92 2.62 -9.90 10.85
C ARG A 92 1.90 -8.65 10.33
N GLY A 93 1.92 -8.43 9.01
CA GLY A 93 1.35 -7.25 8.37
C GLY A 93 2.22 -6.02 8.52
N LEU A 94 1.83 -4.94 7.86
CA LEU A 94 2.58 -3.69 7.87
C LEU A 94 2.51 -2.98 9.23
N PRO A 95 3.51 -2.14 9.55
CA PRO A 95 3.39 -1.21 10.67
C PRO A 95 2.16 -0.32 10.52
N SER A 96 1.41 -0.11 11.61
CA SER A 96 0.20 0.71 11.60
C SER A 96 0.55 2.20 11.69
N LEU A 97 1.11 2.76 10.62
CA LEU A 97 1.58 4.16 10.48
C LEU A 97 0.61 5.19 11.11
N ARG A 98 -0.67 5.08 10.79
CA ARG A 98 -1.70 6.08 11.15
C ARG A 98 -2.35 5.82 12.51
N ALA A 99 -2.03 4.72 13.19
CA ALA A 99 -2.74 4.29 14.40
C ALA A 99 -2.73 5.36 15.51
N LYS A 100 -1.58 6.02 15.70
CA LYS A 100 -1.43 7.12 16.66
C LYS A 100 -2.27 8.33 16.26
N TRP A 101 -2.20 8.73 14.98
CA TRP A 101 -2.93 9.89 14.45
C TRP A 101 -4.45 9.74 14.60
N ILE A 102 -4.96 8.52 14.41
CA ILE A 102 -6.38 8.21 14.54
C ILE A 102 -6.82 8.31 16.00
N ARG A 103 -6.04 7.77 16.95
CA ARG A 103 -6.37 7.80 18.38
C ARG A 103 -6.21 9.18 19.01
N ASP A 104 -5.14 9.89 18.69
CA ASP A 104 -4.81 11.20 19.28
C ASP A 104 -5.88 12.27 18.98
N ARG A 105 -6.67 12.11 17.91
CA ARG A 105 -7.82 12.98 17.61
C ARG A 105 -8.93 12.90 18.68
N GLY A 106 -9.02 11.80 19.42
CA GLY A 106 -10.01 11.62 20.48
C GLY A 106 -11.46 11.41 19.99
N ASP A 107 -11.69 11.28 18.68
CA ASP A 107 -13.02 11.12 18.08
C ASP A 107 -13.46 9.66 17.86
N VAL A 108 -12.58 8.69 18.17
CA VAL A 108 -12.84 7.24 18.01
C VAL A 108 -12.89 6.52 19.35
N GLU A 109 -13.59 5.38 19.37
CA GLU A 109 -13.65 4.43 20.47
C GLU A 109 -13.35 3.00 19.96
N GLU A 110 -12.81 2.16 20.84
CA GLU A 110 -12.52 0.76 20.54
C GLU A 110 -13.76 -0.11 20.79
N ILE A 111 -14.03 -1.01 19.85
CA ILE A 111 -15.11 -1.99 19.89
C ILE A 111 -14.56 -3.37 19.53
N ASP A 112 -15.23 -4.44 19.97
CA ASP A 112 -14.82 -5.82 19.66
C ASP A 112 -15.02 -6.19 18.19
N GLY A 113 -15.78 -5.37 17.46
CA GLY A 113 -16.06 -5.57 16.04
C GLY A 113 -17.08 -6.69 15.80
N ARG A 114 -17.30 -7.00 14.52
CA ARG A 114 -18.22 -8.05 14.10
C ARG A 114 -17.48 -9.39 14.02
N ALA A 115 -18.02 -10.42 14.66
CA ALA A 115 -17.52 -11.78 14.51
C ALA A 115 -17.65 -12.29 13.06
N VAL A 116 -16.59 -12.95 12.57
CA VAL A 116 -16.59 -13.59 11.24
C VAL A 116 -17.53 -14.79 11.27
N ARG A 117 -18.41 -14.89 10.28
CA ARG A 117 -19.33 -16.02 10.10
C ARG A 117 -18.90 -16.88 8.92
N PRO A 118 -19.28 -18.17 8.86
CA PRO A 118 -18.95 -19.05 7.73
C PRO A 118 -19.35 -18.47 6.36
N GLN A 119 -20.49 -17.78 6.29
CA GLN A 119 -20.99 -17.20 5.03
C GLN A 119 -20.10 -16.05 4.52
N ASP A 120 -19.29 -15.41 5.38
CA ASP A 120 -18.34 -14.39 4.94
C ASP A 120 -17.25 -14.95 4.01
N ASN A 121 -17.02 -16.25 4.08
CA ASN A 121 -16.05 -16.99 3.28
C ASN A 121 -16.72 -17.98 2.31
N GLY A 122 -18.02 -17.86 2.07
CA GLY A 122 -18.75 -18.73 1.13
C GLY A 122 -19.02 -20.14 1.65
N TYR A 123 -19.09 -20.33 2.97
CA TYR A 123 -19.45 -21.60 3.60
C TYR A 123 -20.85 -21.56 4.22
N LEU A 124 -21.64 -22.63 3.99
CA LEU A 124 -22.99 -22.80 4.55
C LEU A 124 -23.00 -22.97 6.09
N SER A 125 -21.96 -23.59 6.67
CA SER A 125 -21.86 -23.86 8.10
C SER A 125 -20.41 -24.01 8.54
N GLU A 126 -20.17 -23.97 9.86
CA GLU A 126 -18.84 -24.24 10.45
C GLU A 126 -18.35 -25.65 10.13
N LYS A 127 -19.26 -26.64 10.10
CA LYS A 127 -18.94 -28.03 9.71
C LYS A 127 -18.46 -28.09 8.26
N HIS A 128 -19.16 -27.42 7.34
CA HIS A 128 -18.77 -27.37 5.93
C HIS A 128 -17.42 -26.65 5.74
N ALA A 129 -17.13 -25.63 6.55
CA ALA A 129 -15.81 -24.98 6.55
C ALA A 129 -14.70 -25.93 7.03
N ALA A 130 -14.93 -26.67 8.13
CA ALA A 130 -13.97 -27.62 8.68
C ALA A 130 -13.69 -28.81 7.73
N GLU A 131 -14.72 -29.35 7.08
CA GLU A 131 -14.61 -30.44 6.10
C GLU A 131 -13.85 -30.02 4.84
N ARG A 132 -14.09 -28.80 4.33
CA ARG A 132 -13.47 -28.29 3.10
C ARG A 132 -12.04 -27.80 3.30
N ASN A 133 -11.73 -27.22 4.44
CA ASN A 133 -10.38 -26.70 4.71
C ASN A 133 -9.45 -27.76 5.31
N GLY A 134 -9.98 -28.89 5.79
CA GLY A 134 -9.21 -29.90 6.49
C GLY A 134 -8.54 -29.35 7.76
N GLN A 135 -7.64 -30.13 8.39
CA GLN A 135 -6.79 -29.66 9.51
C GLN A 135 -5.75 -28.58 9.10
N LYS A 136 -5.90 -27.91 7.93
CA LYS A 136 -5.05 -26.77 7.62
C LYS A 136 -5.47 -25.61 8.54
N SER A 137 -4.53 -25.31 9.43
CA SER A 137 -4.53 -24.25 10.42
C SER A 137 -5.31 -23.01 10.01
N ASP A 138 -6.14 -22.54 10.93
CA ASP A 138 -6.82 -21.25 10.98
C ASP A 138 -6.18 -20.21 10.04
N VAL A 139 -6.82 -19.96 8.90
CA VAL A 139 -6.41 -18.98 7.86
C VAL A 139 -6.53 -17.53 8.39
N ARG A 140 -6.79 -17.39 9.69
CA ARG A 140 -7.05 -16.16 10.39
C ARG A 140 -5.74 -15.42 10.60
N PHE A 141 -5.72 -14.19 10.12
CA PHE A 141 -4.60 -13.29 10.33
C PHE A 141 -4.38 -13.05 11.83
N GLN A 142 -3.20 -13.43 12.33
CA GLN A 142 -2.92 -13.50 13.78
C GLN A 142 -3.07 -12.14 14.49
N ARG A 143 -2.81 -11.04 13.78
CA ARG A 143 -2.89 -9.67 14.34
C ARG A 143 -4.32 -9.13 14.43
N SER A 144 -5.24 -9.61 13.61
CA SER A 144 -6.63 -9.16 13.61
C SER A 144 -7.38 -9.56 14.89
N ALA A 145 -6.89 -10.58 15.60
CA ALA A 145 -7.39 -10.95 16.92
C ALA A 145 -6.89 -10.02 18.05
N LYS A 146 -5.79 -9.27 17.83
CA LYS A 146 -5.16 -8.40 18.84
C LYS A 146 -5.57 -6.94 18.73
N ASN A 147 -5.92 -6.48 17.53
CA ASN A 147 -6.31 -5.08 17.30
C ASN A 147 -7.83 -4.93 17.41
N LYS A 148 -8.30 -4.18 18.41
CA LYS A 148 -9.70 -3.79 18.50
C LYS A 148 -10.09 -2.90 17.32
N ALA A 149 -11.29 -3.13 16.79
CA ALA A 149 -11.84 -2.28 15.75
C ALA A 149 -12.19 -0.90 16.32
N LEU A 150 -12.06 0.13 15.50
CA LEU A 150 -12.39 1.51 15.85
C LEU A 150 -13.73 1.90 15.23
N ARG A 151 -14.51 2.67 15.99
CA ARG A 151 -15.73 3.34 15.55
C ARG A 151 -15.68 4.81 15.96
N ALA A 152 -16.38 5.68 15.24
CA ALA A 152 -16.60 7.05 15.69
C ALA A 152 -17.38 7.06 17.01
N LYS A 153 -16.99 7.92 17.96
CA LYS A 153 -17.78 8.19 19.17
C LYS A 153 -19.14 8.78 18.78
N LEU A 154 -20.13 8.60 19.66
CA LEU A 154 -21.46 9.20 19.47
C LEU A 154 -21.35 10.72 19.26
N GLY A 155 -22.00 11.22 18.21
CA GLY A 155 -21.99 12.65 17.86
C GLY A 155 -20.72 13.15 17.17
N LYS A 156 -19.73 12.29 16.92
CA LYS A 156 -18.50 12.64 16.19
C LYS A 156 -18.53 12.14 14.75
N CYS A 157 -18.00 12.93 13.83
CA CYS A 157 -17.82 12.53 12.43
C CYS A 157 -16.33 12.48 12.10
N VAL A 158 -15.82 11.28 11.84
CA VAL A 158 -14.38 11.00 11.69
C VAL A 158 -13.88 11.10 10.24
N THR A 159 -14.70 11.61 9.34
CA THR A 159 -14.36 11.71 7.91
C THR A 159 -13.43 12.89 7.66
N GLN A 160 -12.52 12.74 6.69
CA GLN A 160 -11.64 13.84 6.26
C GLN A 160 -12.44 15.04 5.73
N LEU A 161 -13.62 14.81 5.13
CA LEU A 161 -14.55 15.87 4.72
C LEU A 161 -15.08 16.68 5.91
N ALA A 162 -15.45 16.01 7.01
CA ALA A 162 -15.95 16.69 8.20
C ALA A 162 -14.86 17.56 8.84
N TYR A 163 -13.65 17.01 9.02
CA TYR A 163 -12.52 17.78 9.52
C TYR A 163 -12.19 18.97 8.61
N ALA A 164 -12.16 18.75 7.30
CA ALA A 164 -11.87 19.81 6.33
C ALA A 164 -12.87 20.97 6.42
N ARG A 165 -14.16 20.68 6.55
CA ARG A 165 -15.23 21.70 6.68
C ARG A 165 -15.20 22.43 8.03
N GLN A 166 -14.62 21.82 9.06
CA GLN A 166 -14.36 22.46 10.35
C GLN A 166 -13.09 23.33 10.34
N GLY A 167 -12.36 23.40 9.22
CA GLY A 167 -11.10 24.13 9.14
C GLY A 167 -9.91 23.39 9.74
N ILE A 168 -10.04 22.09 10.04
CA ILE A 168 -8.99 21.28 10.67
C ILE A 168 -8.10 20.66 9.58
N ILE A 169 -6.79 20.89 9.70
CA ILE A 169 -5.77 20.20 8.90
C ILE A 169 -5.35 18.95 9.67
N THR A 170 -5.58 17.77 9.08
CA THR A 170 -5.21 16.48 9.69
C THR A 170 -3.79 16.06 9.31
N PRO A 171 -3.19 15.09 10.05
CA PRO A 171 -1.91 14.49 9.64
C PRO A 171 -1.97 13.89 8.24
N GLU A 172 -3.11 13.33 7.82
CA GLU A 172 -3.27 12.84 6.45
C GLU A 172 -3.17 13.97 5.41
N MET A 173 -3.74 15.15 5.67
CA MET A 173 -3.68 16.30 4.76
C MET A 173 -2.25 16.84 4.63
N GLU A 174 -1.48 16.90 5.72
CA GLU A 174 -0.07 17.26 5.65
C GLU A 174 0.75 16.21 4.89
N PHE A 175 0.52 14.93 5.17
CA PHE A 175 1.22 13.83 4.50
C PHE A 175 1.08 13.95 2.98
N ILE A 176 -0.15 14.20 2.52
CA ILE A 176 -0.48 14.38 1.11
C ILE A 176 0.20 15.62 0.54
N ALA A 177 0.16 16.76 1.23
CA ALA A 177 0.79 17.99 0.75
C ALA A 177 2.28 17.78 0.48
N ILE A 178 2.97 17.07 1.38
CA ILE A 178 4.37 16.68 1.20
C ILE A 178 4.51 15.77 -0.01
N ARG A 179 3.70 14.69 -0.11
CA ARG A 179 3.77 13.68 -1.18
C ARG A 179 3.52 14.24 -2.58
N GLU A 180 2.62 15.21 -2.71
CA GLU A 180 2.28 15.85 -4.00
C GLU A 180 3.34 16.87 -4.47
N ASN A 181 4.17 17.38 -3.56
CA ASN A 181 5.26 18.30 -3.87
C ASN A 181 6.56 17.62 -4.31
N GLY A 182 6.57 16.31 -4.51
CA GLY A 182 7.79 15.52 -4.80
C GLY A 182 8.65 16.06 -5.94
N LYS A 183 8.05 16.73 -6.95
CA LYS A 183 8.76 17.36 -8.07
C LYS A 183 9.47 18.68 -7.70
N LEU A 184 8.92 19.47 -6.77
CA LEU A 184 9.43 20.79 -6.44
C LEU A 184 10.77 20.72 -5.71
N TRP A 185 10.98 19.70 -4.88
CA TRP A 185 12.21 19.58 -4.09
C TRP A 185 13.42 19.13 -4.90
N GLY A 186 13.22 18.38 -5.99
CA GLY A 186 14.30 18.11 -6.95
C GLY A 186 14.75 19.38 -7.68
N ALA A 187 13.81 20.29 -7.97
CA ALA A 187 14.11 21.57 -8.61
C ALA A 187 14.74 22.60 -7.65
N GLN A 188 14.32 22.61 -6.37
CA GLN A 188 14.78 23.56 -5.35
C GLN A 188 16.18 23.21 -4.80
N ALA A 189 16.51 21.92 -4.67
CA ALA A 189 17.88 21.49 -4.36
C ALA A 189 18.87 21.93 -5.45
N ALA A 190 18.45 21.86 -6.72
CA ALA A 190 19.26 22.31 -7.86
C ALA A 190 19.28 23.85 -8.05
N SER A 191 18.41 24.60 -7.39
CA SER A 191 18.42 26.09 -7.46
C SER A 191 19.27 26.72 -6.37
N LEU A 192 19.53 26.01 -5.26
CA LEU A 192 20.39 26.48 -4.16
C LEU A 192 21.89 26.30 -4.46
N SER A 193 22.24 25.55 -5.52
CA SER A 193 23.62 25.37 -5.97
C SER A 193 24.06 26.35 -7.06
N SER A 194 23.17 27.24 -7.54
CA SER A 194 23.54 28.26 -8.54
C SER A 194 23.08 29.65 -8.12
N GLU A 195 24.01 30.46 -7.59
CA GLU A 195 23.88 31.93 -7.47
C GLU A 195 23.88 32.66 -8.85
N ALA A 196 23.48 31.98 -9.92
CA ALA A 196 23.45 32.55 -11.27
C ALA A 196 22.27 31.97 -12.07
N ALA A 197 21.09 32.57 -11.93
CA ALA A 197 19.96 32.26 -12.81
C ALA A 197 19.32 33.54 -13.36
N SER A 198 20.13 34.48 -13.85
CA SER A 198 19.71 35.32 -14.97
C SER A 198 20.16 34.63 -16.26
N PHE A 199 19.22 34.42 -17.19
CA PHE A 199 19.41 33.91 -18.56
C PHE A 199 19.53 32.38 -18.74
N ALA A 200 18.41 31.71 -18.98
CA ALA A 200 18.33 30.66 -20.01
C ALA A 200 16.87 30.33 -20.36
N ALA A 201 16.49 30.59 -21.61
CA ALA A 201 15.31 30.01 -22.23
C ALA A 201 15.46 28.48 -22.46
N ASN A 202 16.68 27.94 -22.31
CA ASN A 202 17.05 26.53 -22.50
C ASN A 202 17.27 25.76 -21.18
N ASP A 203 16.51 26.07 -20.15
CA ASP A 203 16.52 25.21 -18.95
C ASP A 203 15.64 23.97 -19.21
N LEU A 204 16.26 22.81 -19.39
CA LEU A 204 15.57 21.51 -19.58
C LEU A 204 14.66 21.13 -18.39
N ARG A 205 14.79 21.84 -17.25
CA ARG A 205 13.92 21.68 -16.07
C ARG A 205 12.60 22.45 -16.21
N LYS A 206 12.48 23.38 -17.17
CA LYS A 206 11.22 24.09 -17.44
C LYS A 206 10.27 23.17 -18.19
N GLN A 207 9.25 22.67 -17.49
CA GLN A 207 8.13 22.04 -18.17
C GLN A 207 7.27 23.12 -18.83
N PRO A 208 6.81 22.92 -20.08
CA PRO A 208 5.82 23.81 -20.66
C PRO A 208 4.55 23.79 -19.79
N PRO A 209 3.82 24.91 -19.69
CA PRO A 209 2.71 25.07 -18.74
C PRO A 209 1.57 24.04 -18.93
N GLY A 210 1.51 23.37 -20.09
CA GLY A 210 0.42 22.47 -20.45
C GLY A 210 -0.92 23.19 -20.57
N GLU A 211 -1.97 22.45 -20.92
CA GLU A 211 -3.36 22.93 -20.88
C GLU A 211 -4.10 22.11 -19.83
N SER A 212 -4.65 22.77 -18.82
CA SER A 212 -5.31 22.14 -17.68
C SER A 212 -6.84 22.17 -17.78
N PHE A 213 -7.37 22.81 -18.83
CA PHE A 213 -8.78 23.04 -19.11
C PHE A 213 -9.49 23.75 -17.94
N GLY A 214 -8.82 24.74 -17.34
CA GLY A 214 -9.32 25.50 -16.20
C GLY A 214 -9.17 24.81 -14.83
N ALA A 215 -8.24 23.86 -14.69
CA ALA A 215 -7.89 23.33 -13.37
C ALA A 215 -7.08 24.36 -12.57
N ASN A 216 -7.19 24.31 -11.25
CA ASN A 216 -6.48 25.22 -10.34
C ASN A 216 -5.34 24.48 -9.65
N ILE A 217 -4.30 24.15 -10.41
CA ILE A 217 -3.11 23.44 -9.91
C ILE A 217 -2.11 24.49 -9.44
N PRO A 218 -1.84 24.63 -8.12
CA PRO A 218 -0.90 25.61 -7.62
C PRO A 218 0.55 25.18 -7.89
N GLY A 219 1.47 26.14 -7.80
CA GLY A 219 2.91 25.86 -7.88
C GLY A 219 3.43 25.03 -6.71
N GLU A 220 2.82 25.15 -5.52
CA GLU A 220 3.10 24.34 -4.33
C GLU A 220 1.79 23.88 -3.69
N ILE A 221 1.71 22.61 -3.33
CA ILE A 221 0.58 22.01 -2.65
C ILE A 221 0.78 22.17 -1.14
N THR A 222 -0.01 23.03 -0.50
CA THR A 222 0.04 23.22 0.96
C THR A 222 -1.00 22.34 1.67
N PRO A 223 -0.83 22.03 2.98
CA PRO A 223 -1.86 21.31 3.74
C PRO A 223 -3.21 22.04 3.76
N GLU A 224 -3.18 23.38 3.73
CA GLU A 224 -4.39 24.20 3.63
C GLU A 224 -5.07 24.08 2.26
N PHE A 225 -4.30 24.02 1.17
CA PHE A 225 -4.86 23.75 -0.15
C PHE A 225 -5.55 22.38 -0.21
N VAL A 226 -4.89 21.34 0.33
CA VAL A 226 -5.45 19.99 0.46
C VAL A 226 -6.78 20.03 1.24
N ARG A 227 -6.80 20.68 2.40
CA ARG A 227 -8.00 20.86 3.22
C ARG A 227 -9.12 21.57 2.44
N ALA A 228 -8.80 22.65 1.73
CA ALA A 228 -9.78 23.43 0.97
C ALA A 228 -10.41 22.62 -0.18
N GLU A 229 -9.61 21.82 -0.90
CA GLU A 229 -10.13 20.94 -1.97
C GLU A 229 -11.04 19.84 -1.43
N VAL A 230 -10.68 19.26 -0.29
CA VAL A 230 -11.50 18.26 0.41
C VAL A 230 -12.80 18.90 0.93
N ALA A 231 -12.74 20.07 1.55
CA ALA A 231 -13.91 20.76 2.10
C ALA A 231 -14.98 21.08 1.03
N ARG A 232 -14.52 21.46 -0.17
CA ARG A 232 -15.35 21.74 -1.35
C ARG A 232 -15.81 20.49 -2.10
N GLY A 233 -15.34 19.29 -1.71
CA GLY A 233 -15.70 18.03 -2.35
C GLY A 233 -15.08 17.82 -3.73
N ARG A 234 -14.01 18.56 -4.09
CA ARG A 234 -13.28 18.38 -5.37
C ARG A 234 -12.16 17.35 -5.27
N ALA A 235 -11.82 16.95 -4.05
CA ALA A 235 -10.85 15.91 -3.79
C ALA A 235 -11.27 15.06 -2.58
N ILE A 236 -10.78 13.83 -2.52
CA ILE A 236 -11.08 12.89 -1.42
C ILE A 236 -9.79 12.27 -0.87
N ILE A 237 -9.82 11.97 0.43
CA ILE A 237 -8.77 11.25 1.15
C ILE A 237 -9.37 9.94 1.68
N PRO A 238 -9.30 8.86 0.89
CA PRO A 238 -9.84 7.55 1.26
C PRO A 238 -8.98 6.88 2.33
N ALA A 239 -9.36 7.08 3.59
CA ALA A 239 -8.49 6.80 4.73
C ALA A 239 -9.27 6.23 5.92
N ASN A 240 -9.83 5.02 5.76
CA ASN A 240 -10.60 4.33 6.79
C ASN A 240 -9.81 4.24 8.11
N ILE A 241 -10.48 4.51 9.23
CA ILE A 241 -9.90 4.46 10.59
C ILE A 241 -9.43 3.05 10.99
N ASN A 242 -9.94 2.00 10.34
CA ASN A 242 -9.53 0.61 10.54
C ASN A 242 -8.49 0.11 9.53
N HIS A 243 -7.90 1.01 8.73
CA HIS A 243 -6.75 0.71 7.86
C HIS A 243 -5.57 1.61 8.21
N PRO A 244 -5.01 1.48 9.42
CA PRO A 244 -3.93 2.35 9.87
C PRO A 244 -2.59 2.06 9.19
N GLU A 245 -2.46 0.94 8.47
CA GLU A 245 -1.27 0.59 7.68
C GLU A 245 -1.10 1.45 6.42
N SER A 246 -2.17 2.08 5.95
CA SER A 246 -2.15 2.87 4.71
C SER A 246 -1.30 4.15 4.82
N GLU A 247 -0.54 4.44 3.78
CA GLU A 247 0.12 5.72 3.53
C GLU A 247 -0.87 6.65 2.82
N PRO A 248 -1.27 7.79 3.42
CA PRO A 248 -2.28 8.66 2.83
C PRO A 248 -1.95 9.14 1.42
N MET A 249 -3.00 9.26 0.60
CA MET A 249 -2.95 9.80 -0.75
C MET A 249 -4.26 10.55 -1.05
N ILE A 250 -4.25 11.38 -2.08
CA ILE A 250 -5.40 12.19 -2.50
C ILE A 250 -5.79 11.90 -3.93
N ILE A 251 -7.10 11.88 -4.17
CA ILE A 251 -7.70 11.78 -5.50
C ILE A 251 -8.47 13.08 -5.76
N GLY A 252 -8.09 13.82 -6.79
CA GLY A 252 -8.74 15.06 -7.19
C GLY A 252 -8.08 15.66 -8.43
N ARG A 253 -8.82 16.53 -9.14
CA ARG A 253 -8.38 17.10 -10.43
C ARG A 253 -7.10 17.96 -10.33
N ASN A 254 -6.88 18.60 -9.19
CA ASN A 254 -5.78 19.55 -8.98
C ASN A 254 -4.50 18.89 -8.40
N PHE A 255 -4.40 17.56 -8.47
CA PHE A 255 -3.32 16.75 -7.92
C PHE A 255 -2.74 15.84 -9.02
N LEU A 256 -1.66 15.11 -8.73
CA LEU A 256 -1.15 14.09 -9.65
C LEU A 256 -2.26 13.09 -9.99
N VAL A 257 -2.36 12.70 -11.26
CA VAL A 257 -3.30 11.65 -11.68
C VAL A 257 -2.92 10.34 -10.98
N LYS A 258 -3.92 9.65 -10.44
CA LYS A 258 -3.76 8.42 -9.67
C LYS A 258 -4.30 7.23 -10.45
N ILE A 259 -3.66 6.06 -10.30
CA ILE A 259 -4.04 4.84 -11.00
C ILE A 259 -4.45 3.73 -10.02
N ASN A 260 -5.41 2.92 -10.44
CA ASN A 260 -5.92 1.79 -9.68
C ASN A 260 -5.54 0.46 -10.34
N ALA A 261 -5.16 -0.54 -9.54
CA ALA A 261 -5.01 -1.92 -9.99
C ALA A 261 -6.11 -2.81 -9.39
N ASN A 262 -6.73 -3.66 -10.22
CA ASN A 262 -7.69 -4.65 -9.76
C ASN A 262 -6.98 -5.97 -9.51
N ILE A 263 -7.23 -6.56 -8.35
CA ILE A 263 -6.84 -7.92 -7.98
C ILE A 263 -8.09 -8.69 -7.52
N GLY A 264 -7.93 -9.92 -7.11
CA GLY A 264 -9.02 -10.72 -6.59
C GLY A 264 -8.93 -12.18 -7.00
N ASN A 265 -9.37 -13.04 -6.09
CA ASN A 265 -9.50 -14.45 -6.30
C ASN A 265 -10.70 -14.74 -7.20
N SER A 266 -10.60 -15.78 -8.02
CA SER A 266 -11.71 -16.31 -8.80
C SER A 266 -12.15 -17.67 -8.27
N ALA A 267 -13.38 -18.08 -8.55
CA ALA A 267 -13.88 -19.41 -8.18
C ALA A 267 -13.03 -20.58 -8.73
N VAL A 268 -12.18 -20.32 -9.72
CA VAL A 268 -11.41 -21.33 -10.46
C VAL A 268 -9.91 -21.31 -10.10
N ALA A 269 -9.37 -20.16 -9.71
CA ALA A 269 -7.96 -19.99 -9.39
C ALA A 269 -7.71 -18.79 -8.46
N SER A 270 -7.03 -19.05 -7.35
CA SER A 270 -5.97 -18.27 -6.68
C SER A 270 -5.91 -18.60 -5.17
N SER A 271 -4.73 -18.43 -4.55
CA SER A 271 -4.53 -18.54 -3.10
C SER A 271 -4.43 -17.17 -2.43
N ILE A 272 -4.51 -17.13 -1.09
CA ILE A 272 -4.35 -15.89 -0.33
C ILE A 272 -2.95 -15.29 -0.56
N GLU A 273 -1.94 -16.14 -0.61
CA GLU A 273 -0.54 -15.75 -0.83
C GLU A 273 -0.37 -15.07 -2.19
N GLU A 274 -0.99 -15.63 -3.23
CA GLU A 274 -0.98 -15.04 -4.57
C GLU A 274 -1.69 -13.68 -4.62
N GLU A 275 -2.82 -13.51 -3.93
CA GLU A 275 -3.50 -12.21 -3.89
C GLU A 275 -2.69 -11.14 -3.18
N VAL A 276 -2.02 -11.50 -2.08
CA VAL A 276 -1.10 -10.58 -1.39
C VAL A 276 0.08 -10.23 -2.30
N GLU A 277 0.63 -11.20 -3.05
CA GLU A 277 1.73 -10.93 -3.97
C GLU A 277 1.29 -10.05 -5.14
N LYS A 278 0.10 -10.26 -5.71
CA LYS A 278 -0.47 -9.37 -6.75
C LYS A 278 -0.61 -7.94 -6.25
N MET A 279 -1.08 -7.74 -5.02
CA MET A 279 -1.14 -6.41 -4.38
C MET A 279 0.25 -5.77 -4.25
N ARG A 280 1.23 -6.52 -3.73
CA ARG A 280 2.62 -6.05 -3.57
C ARG A 280 3.26 -5.71 -4.91
N TRP A 281 3.00 -6.52 -5.93
CA TRP A 281 3.49 -6.30 -7.28
C TRP A 281 2.88 -5.03 -7.91
N ALA A 282 1.56 -4.88 -7.82
CA ALA A 282 0.87 -3.71 -8.35
C ALA A 282 1.37 -2.40 -7.72
N THR A 283 1.48 -2.37 -6.39
CA THR A 283 1.97 -1.20 -5.65
C THR A 283 3.45 -0.91 -5.92
N LYS A 284 4.29 -1.94 -6.08
CA LYS A 284 5.69 -1.78 -6.50
C LYS A 284 5.83 -1.04 -7.85
N TRP A 285 4.91 -1.27 -8.78
CA TRP A 285 4.92 -0.67 -10.11
C TRP A 285 4.09 0.61 -10.24
N GLY A 286 3.62 1.18 -9.12
CA GLY A 286 3.01 2.50 -9.11
C GLY A 286 1.49 2.50 -9.00
N ALA A 287 0.83 1.38 -8.68
CA ALA A 287 -0.58 1.43 -8.33
C ALA A 287 -0.78 2.29 -7.07
N ASP A 288 -1.56 3.37 -7.18
CA ASP A 288 -1.88 4.27 -6.06
C ASP A 288 -2.98 3.70 -5.17
N THR A 289 -3.82 2.86 -5.76
CA THR A 289 -4.95 2.19 -5.12
C THR A 289 -5.08 0.77 -5.64
N VAL A 290 -5.60 -0.12 -4.81
CA VAL A 290 -5.90 -1.48 -5.22
C VAL A 290 -7.36 -1.80 -4.90
N MET A 291 -8.07 -2.46 -5.81
CA MET A 291 -9.39 -3.01 -5.51
C MET A 291 -9.33 -4.54 -5.41
N ASP A 292 -9.83 -5.07 -4.31
CA ASP A 292 -10.12 -6.50 -4.17
C ASP A 292 -11.50 -6.79 -4.76
N LEU A 293 -11.48 -7.42 -5.94
CA LEU A 293 -12.67 -7.87 -6.67
C LEU A 293 -12.88 -9.39 -6.53
N SER A 294 -12.37 -9.99 -5.44
CA SER A 294 -12.51 -11.43 -5.18
C SER A 294 -13.98 -11.88 -5.25
N THR A 295 -14.16 -13.04 -5.87
CA THR A 295 -15.43 -13.77 -5.98
C THR A 295 -15.27 -15.20 -5.45
N GLY A 296 -16.36 -15.88 -5.14
CA GLY A 296 -16.33 -17.23 -4.59
C GLY A 296 -15.97 -17.31 -3.10
N LYS A 297 -15.11 -18.28 -2.75
CA LYS A 297 -14.81 -18.63 -1.34
C LYS A 297 -13.69 -17.79 -0.76
N ASN A 298 -13.66 -17.73 0.58
CA ASN A 298 -12.61 -17.08 1.37
C ASN A 298 -12.42 -15.57 1.15
N ILE A 299 -13.39 -14.88 0.53
CA ILE A 299 -13.33 -13.43 0.27
C ILE A 299 -12.94 -12.63 1.53
N HIS A 300 -13.56 -12.92 2.68
CA HIS A 300 -13.27 -12.18 3.90
C HIS A 300 -11.85 -12.44 4.42
N ALA A 301 -11.42 -13.70 4.45
CA ALA A 301 -10.08 -14.07 4.90
C ALA A 301 -9.01 -13.45 3.98
N THR A 302 -9.12 -13.65 2.67
CA THR A 302 -8.21 -13.07 1.67
C THR A 302 -8.10 -11.56 1.82
N ARG A 303 -9.24 -10.86 1.95
CA ARG A 303 -9.24 -9.41 2.11
C ARG A 303 -8.57 -8.93 3.39
N GLU A 304 -8.71 -9.67 4.48
CA GLU A 304 -8.02 -9.32 5.73
C GLU A 304 -6.50 -9.35 5.54
N TRP A 305 -5.97 -10.39 4.88
CA TRP A 305 -4.55 -10.47 4.52
C TRP A 305 -4.12 -9.31 3.61
N ILE A 306 -4.92 -8.97 2.61
CA ILE A 306 -4.64 -7.84 1.70
C ILE A 306 -4.58 -6.52 2.48
N ILE A 307 -5.62 -6.19 3.27
CA ILE A 307 -5.70 -4.90 3.97
C ILE A 307 -4.54 -4.74 4.96
N ARG A 308 -4.22 -5.78 5.73
CA ARG A 308 -3.14 -5.75 6.74
C ARG A 308 -1.75 -5.64 6.12
N ASN A 309 -1.60 -6.01 4.85
CA ASN A 309 -0.34 -5.93 4.12
C ASN A 309 -0.28 -4.78 3.11
N SER A 310 -1.37 -4.04 2.89
CA SER A 310 -1.44 -3.00 1.88
C SER A 310 -1.00 -1.64 2.41
N PRO A 311 0.04 -1.00 1.82
CA PRO A 311 0.41 0.37 2.13
C PRO A 311 -0.49 1.39 1.41
N VAL A 312 -1.24 0.96 0.40
CA VAL A 312 -2.21 1.80 -0.32
C VAL A 312 -3.63 1.50 0.14
N LEU A 313 -4.58 2.36 -0.22
CA LEU A 313 -5.99 2.09 0.06
C LEU A 313 -6.47 0.83 -0.65
N ILE A 314 -7.44 0.15 -0.02
CA ILE A 314 -8.14 -0.99 -0.61
C ILE A 314 -9.61 -0.63 -0.88
N GLY A 315 -10.01 -0.73 -2.14
CA GLY A 315 -11.41 -0.67 -2.56
C GLY A 315 -12.02 -2.06 -2.69
N THR A 316 -13.35 -2.12 -2.65
CA THR A 316 -14.13 -3.36 -2.83
C THR A 316 -15.45 -3.03 -3.51
N VAL A 317 -16.11 -4.03 -4.08
CA VAL A 317 -17.52 -3.94 -4.49
C VAL A 317 -18.35 -4.78 -3.51
N PRO A 318 -19.03 -4.18 -2.51
CA PRO A 318 -19.68 -4.93 -1.43
C PRO A 318 -20.73 -5.95 -1.90
N ILE A 319 -21.37 -5.69 -3.04
CA ILE A 319 -22.40 -6.58 -3.60
C ILE A 319 -21.85 -7.95 -3.98
N TYR A 320 -20.56 -8.08 -4.34
CA TYR A 320 -19.98 -9.37 -4.71
C TYR A 320 -19.98 -10.34 -3.53
N GLN A 321 -19.54 -9.87 -2.36
CA GLN A 321 -19.61 -10.69 -1.16
C GLN A 321 -21.05 -10.90 -0.67
N ALA A 322 -21.94 -9.92 -0.86
CA ALA A 322 -23.35 -10.08 -0.52
C ALA A 322 -24.01 -11.20 -1.35
N LEU A 323 -23.75 -11.21 -2.66
CA LEU A 323 -24.27 -12.21 -3.59
C LEU A 323 -23.76 -13.62 -3.25
N GLU A 324 -22.49 -13.75 -2.87
CA GLU A 324 -21.93 -15.04 -2.42
C GLU A 324 -22.59 -15.57 -1.15
N LYS A 325 -23.02 -14.67 -0.24
CA LYS A 325 -23.71 -15.06 1.00
C LYS A 325 -25.09 -15.69 0.75
N VAL A 326 -25.73 -15.36 -0.37
CA VAL A 326 -27.02 -15.90 -0.80
C VAL A 326 -26.89 -17.00 -1.88
N GLY A 327 -25.65 -17.48 -2.09
CA GLY A 327 -25.36 -18.58 -3.00
C GLY A 327 -25.44 -18.22 -4.48
N GLY A 328 -25.17 -16.95 -4.83
CA GLY A 328 -25.15 -16.51 -6.23
C GLY A 328 -26.50 -16.11 -6.81
N ARG A 329 -27.57 -16.11 -6.01
CA ARG A 329 -28.93 -15.76 -6.43
C ARG A 329 -29.17 -14.28 -6.17
N ALA A 330 -29.36 -13.49 -7.22
CA ALA A 330 -29.44 -12.03 -7.13
C ALA A 330 -30.78 -11.54 -6.53
N GLU A 331 -31.80 -12.39 -6.57
CA GLU A 331 -33.15 -12.14 -6.07
C GLU A 331 -33.32 -12.32 -4.55
N GLU A 332 -32.33 -12.91 -3.86
CA GLU A 332 -32.31 -13.13 -2.40
C GLU A 332 -31.41 -12.14 -1.65
#